data_AF-A0A7R9L545-F1
#
_entry.id   AF-A0A7R9L545-F1
#
_cell.length_a   1.000
_cell.length_b   1.000
_cell.length_c   1.000
_cell.angle_alpha   90.00
_cell.angle_beta   90.00
_cell.angle_gamma   90.00
#
_symmetry.space_group_name_H-M   'P 1'
#
loop_
_entity.id
_entity.type
_entity.pdbx_description
1 polymer ?
#
loop_
_entity_poly.entity_id
_entity_poly.type
_entity_poly.pdbx_seq_one_letter_code
_entity_poly.pdbx_strand_id
1 'polypeptide(L)'
;MKNVLKAHQLIHLEITQFKCDFNNCNKSFNQKKYLNEHKSRVHFNRGKEMHCFWPKCQYKTKEKHNCVHLNERKFKCNEENCGKKFITNQNLIRHKIIHSGEKHFVCHFNDCNKSFSEKCHLKEHMKRHLNIKSHKYNSE
;
A
#
# COMPACT_ATOMS: atom_id res chain seq x y z
N MET A 1 -15.65 19.97 16.38
CA MET A 1 -16.82 19.09 16.13
C MET A 1 -17.94 19.75 15.31
N LYS A 2 -18.33 21.01 15.56
CA LYS A 2 -19.44 21.70 14.84
C LYS A 2 -19.26 21.84 13.30
N ASN A 3 -18.03 21.98 12.80
CA ASN A 3 -17.76 22.16 11.36
C ASN A 3 -17.93 20.88 10.53
N VAL A 4 -17.71 19.71 11.14
CA VAL A 4 -17.86 18.41 10.46
C VAL A 4 -19.34 18.07 10.28
N LEU A 5 -20.16 18.34 11.30
CA LEU A 5 -21.61 18.14 11.24
C LEU A 5 -22.28 19.03 10.19
N LYS A 6 -21.91 20.33 10.13
CA LYS A 6 -22.37 21.24 9.08
C LYS A 6 -21.96 20.78 7.67
N ALA A 7 -20.73 20.32 7.48
CA ALA A 7 -20.26 19.84 6.18
C ALA A 7 -20.93 18.52 5.73
N HIS A 8 -21.29 17.65 6.67
CA HIS A 8 -22.03 16.41 6.41
C HIS A 8 -23.49 16.69 6.02
N GLN A 9 -24.17 17.63 6.69
CA GLN A 9 -25.56 18.00 6.39
C GLN A 9 -25.74 18.57 4.96
N LEU A 10 -24.73 19.26 4.42
CA LEU A 10 -24.76 19.78 3.05
C LEU A 10 -24.79 18.67 1.96
N ILE A 11 -24.42 17.43 2.32
CA ILE A 11 -24.51 16.27 1.42
C ILE A 11 -25.97 15.90 1.18
N HIS A 12 -26.81 15.96 2.20
CA HIS A 12 -28.24 15.63 2.12
C HIS A 12 -29.06 16.69 1.36
N LEU A 13 -28.50 17.89 1.17
CA LEU A 13 -29.15 19.01 0.49
C LEU A 13 -28.54 19.30 -0.89
N GLU A 14 -27.57 18.48 -1.34
CA GLU A 14 -26.79 18.69 -2.58
C GLU A 14 -26.09 20.07 -2.67
N ILE A 15 -25.91 20.76 -1.54
CA ILE A 15 -25.32 22.09 -1.50
C ILE A 15 -23.79 21.97 -1.56
N THR A 16 -23.20 22.33 -2.71
CA THR A 16 -21.74 22.39 -2.88
C THR A 16 -21.21 23.80 -2.58
N GLN A 17 -20.54 23.97 -1.46
CA GLN A 17 -20.03 25.28 -1.01
C GLN A 17 -18.64 25.65 -1.58
N PHE A 18 -17.86 24.68 -2.07
CA PHE A 18 -16.48 24.89 -2.52
C PHE A 18 -16.37 24.73 -4.04
N LYS A 19 -16.33 25.85 -4.77
CA LYS A 19 -16.24 25.87 -6.23
C LYS A 19 -14.78 25.86 -6.69
N CYS A 20 -14.52 25.25 -7.85
CA CYS A 20 -13.25 25.41 -8.52
C CYS A 20 -13.12 26.84 -9.06
N ASP A 21 -11.94 27.42 -8.87
CA ASP A 21 -11.57 28.78 -9.27
C ASP A 21 -10.75 28.79 -10.58
N PHE A 22 -10.55 27.62 -11.19
CA PHE A 22 -9.85 27.50 -12.47
C PHE A 22 -10.77 27.84 -13.63
N ASN A 23 -10.26 28.66 -14.55
CA ASN A 23 -10.96 29.04 -15.78
C ASN A 23 -11.38 27.79 -16.56
N ASN A 24 -12.62 27.79 -17.07
CA ASN A 24 -13.27 26.67 -17.75
C ASN A 24 -13.49 25.40 -16.89
N CYS A 25 -13.51 25.51 -15.55
CA CYS A 25 -13.86 24.40 -14.66
C CYS A 25 -15.10 24.70 -13.79
N ASN A 26 -16.24 24.13 -14.15
CA ASN A 26 -17.51 24.33 -13.43
C ASN A 26 -17.75 23.33 -12.27
N LYS A 27 -16.70 22.67 -11.78
CA LYS A 27 -16.81 21.65 -10.72
C LYS A 27 -16.95 22.30 -9.33
N SER A 28 -17.89 21.78 -8.54
CA SER A 28 -18.16 22.24 -7.18
C SER A 28 -18.21 21.06 -6.20
N PHE A 29 -17.81 21.29 -4.96
CA PHE A 29 -17.61 20.27 -3.94
C PHE A 29 -18.24 20.68 -2.61
N ASN A 30 -18.69 19.69 -1.84
CA ASN A 30 -19.27 19.87 -0.51
C ASN A 30 -18.21 20.05 0.60
N GLN A 31 -16.98 19.56 0.38
CA GLN A 31 -15.85 19.68 1.31
C GLN A 31 -14.58 20.21 0.63
N LYS A 32 -13.82 21.05 1.36
CA LYS A 32 -12.59 21.68 0.88
C LYS A 32 -11.49 20.69 0.52
N LYS A 33 -11.41 19.55 1.22
CA LYS A 33 -10.48 18.45 0.92
C LYS A 33 -10.64 17.94 -0.52
N TYR A 34 -11.88 17.74 -0.96
CA TYR A 34 -12.18 17.23 -2.30
C TYR A 34 -11.90 18.27 -3.39
N LEU A 35 -12.17 19.56 -3.12
CA LEU A 35 -11.76 20.64 -4.02
C LEU A 35 -10.23 20.66 -4.21
N ASN A 36 -9.46 20.55 -3.12
CA ASN A 36 -8.00 20.55 -3.20
C ASN A 36 -7.45 19.33 -3.97
N GLU A 37 -8.05 18.16 -3.76
CA GLU A 37 -7.72 16.92 -4.49
C GLU A 37 -8.04 17.05 -5.99
N HIS A 38 -9.19 17.63 -6.33
CA HIS A 38 -9.57 17.94 -7.71
C HIS A 38 -8.57 18.89 -8.38
N LYS A 39 -8.25 20.03 -7.75
CA LYS A 39 -7.27 20.98 -8.28
C LYS A 39 -5.92 20.30 -8.54
N SER A 40 -5.45 19.50 -7.58
CA SER A 40 -4.19 18.75 -7.70
C SER A 40 -4.17 17.81 -8.90
N ARG A 41 -5.26 17.06 -9.12
CA ARG A 41 -5.32 16.01 -10.16
C ARG A 41 -5.67 16.53 -11.54
N VAL A 42 -6.52 17.54 -11.65
CA VAL A 42 -7.12 17.99 -12.92
C VAL A 42 -6.41 19.21 -13.48
N HIS A 43 -5.96 20.13 -12.62
CA HIS A 43 -5.37 21.40 -13.08
C HIS A 43 -3.86 21.46 -12.91
N PHE A 44 -3.33 20.94 -11.79
CA PHE A 44 -1.90 20.98 -11.51
C PHE A 44 -1.13 19.72 -11.95
N ASN A 45 -1.83 18.69 -12.44
CA ASN A 45 -1.27 17.38 -12.82
C ASN A 45 -0.34 16.75 -11.74
N ARG A 46 -0.51 17.14 -10.48
CA ARG A 46 0.18 16.52 -9.33
C ARG A 46 -0.52 15.19 -9.06
N GLY A 47 -0.08 14.13 -9.71
CA GLY A 47 -0.57 12.77 -9.50
C GLY A 47 -0.61 11.86 -10.72
N LYS A 48 -0.29 12.36 -11.92
CA LYS A 48 -0.06 11.52 -13.10
C LYS A 48 1.44 11.42 -13.36
N GLU A 49 1.86 10.17 -13.58
CA GLU A 49 3.22 9.72 -13.90
C GLU A 49 4.18 9.61 -12.72
N MET A 50 4.00 8.48 -12.04
CA MET A 50 5.06 7.86 -11.27
C MET A 50 5.66 6.76 -12.16
N HIS A 51 6.23 7.15 -13.32
CA HIS A 51 6.93 6.21 -14.19
C HIS A 51 8.30 5.90 -13.56
N CYS A 52 8.29 5.17 -12.44
CA CYS A 52 9.49 4.70 -11.80
C CYS A 52 10.08 3.56 -12.64
N PHE A 53 11.20 3.81 -13.31
CA PHE A 53 11.91 2.78 -14.05
C PHE A 53 12.65 1.79 -13.13
N TRP A 54 12.62 1.99 -11.81
CA TRP A 54 13.23 1.05 -10.86
C TRP A 54 12.38 -0.23 -10.78
N PRO A 55 12.91 -1.40 -11.21
CA PRO A 55 12.13 -2.62 -11.34
C PRO A 55 11.49 -3.14 -10.04
N LYS A 56 11.95 -2.66 -8.88
CA LYS A 56 11.50 -3.07 -7.55
C LYS A 56 10.56 -2.06 -6.88
N CYS A 57 10.17 -0.99 -7.59
CA CYS A 57 9.33 0.04 -7.02
C CYS A 57 7.85 -0.35 -7.07
N GLN A 58 7.41 -1.01 -6.00
CA GLN A 58 6.04 -1.53 -5.85
C GLN A 58 5.10 -0.60 -5.06
N TYR A 59 5.57 0.59 -4.64
CA TYR A 59 4.83 1.46 -3.74
C TYR A 59 3.82 2.33 -4.49
N LYS A 60 2.54 2.16 -4.15
CA LYS A 60 1.42 2.85 -4.80
C LYS A 60 1.20 4.29 -4.33
N THR A 61 1.65 4.65 -3.12
CA THR A 61 1.48 6.01 -2.59
C THR A 61 2.77 6.79 -2.76
N LYS A 62 2.65 8.09 -3.10
CA LYS A 62 3.79 8.97 -3.34
C LYS A 62 4.73 9.04 -2.13
N GLU A 63 4.19 9.03 -0.90
CA GLU A 63 4.97 9.09 0.33
C GLU A 63 5.86 7.86 0.49
N LYS A 64 5.30 6.66 0.32
CA LYS A 64 6.05 5.39 0.41
C LYS A 64 7.00 5.20 -0.76
N HIS A 65 6.61 5.69 -1.94
CA HIS A 65 7.42 5.68 -3.13
C HIS A 65 8.70 6.53 -2.95
N ASN A 66 8.55 7.77 -2.47
CA ASN A 66 9.68 8.67 -2.22
C ASN A 66 10.67 8.08 -1.21
N CYS A 67 10.21 7.28 -0.24
CA CYS A 67 11.09 6.59 0.69
C CYS A 67 12.13 5.68 0.00
N VAL A 68 11.82 5.14 -1.18
CA VAL A 68 12.79 4.34 -1.96
C VAL A 68 13.92 5.23 -2.49
N HIS A 69 13.57 6.36 -3.09
CA HIS A 69 14.55 7.27 -3.70
C HIS A 69 15.37 8.05 -2.69
N LEU A 70 14.76 8.42 -1.55
CA LEU A 70 15.44 9.12 -0.46
C LEU A 70 16.12 8.15 0.53
N ASN A 71 16.02 6.83 0.31
CA ASN A 71 16.48 5.80 1.24
C ASN A 71 15.92 5.94 2.67
N GLU A 72 14.77 6.59 2.83
CA GLU A 72 14.10 6.76 4.12
C GLU A 72 13.44 5.45 4.56
N ARG A 73 13.98 4.83 5.62
CA ARG A 73 13.42 3.61 6.21
C ARG A 73 13.02 3.88 7.65
N LYS A 74 11.74 4.24 7.83
CA LYS A 74 11.18 4.74 9.10
C LYS A 74 10.95 3.65 10.15
N PHE A 75 10.84 2.40 9.74
CA PHE A 75 10.49 1.29 10.64
C PHE A 75 11.73 0.44 10.92
N LYS A 76 12.30 0.54 12.13
CA LYS A 76 13.51 -0.20 12.54
C LYS A 76 13.14 -1.49 13.29
N CYS A 77 13.90 -2.56 13.07
CA CYS A 77 13.89 -3.73 13.91
C CYS A 77 14.72 -3.45 15.17
N ASN A 78 14.10 -3.63 16.33
CA ASN A 78 14.72 -3.37 17.64
C ASN A 78 15.29 -4.64 18.29
N GLU A 79 15.29 -5.76 17.57
CA GLU A 79 15.94 -6.99 18.04
C GLU A 79 17.46 -6.81 18.08
N GLU A 80 18.08 -7.36 19.12
CA GLU A 80 19.52 -7.34 19.34
C GLU A 80 20.26 -7.88 18.10
N ASN A 81 21.34 -7.19 17.70
CA ASN A 81 22.17 -7.50 16.53
C ASN A 81 21.46 -7.48 15.15
N CYS A 82 20.18 -7.08 15.03
CA CYS A 82 19.50 -7.05 13.73
C CYS A 82 19.70 -5.75 12.95
N GLY A 83 19.40 -4.60 13.56
CA GLY A 83 19.59 -3.26 12.96
C GLY A 83 18.80 -2.95 11.67
N LYS A 84 18.05 -3.90 11.10
CA LYS A 84 17.36 -3.76 9.80
C LYS A 84 16.27 -2.71 9.84
N LYS A 85 16.12 -1.95 8.73
CA LYS A 85 15.09 -0.91 8.57
C LYS A 85 14.22 -1.15 7.33
N PHE A 86 12.95 -0.77 7.44
CA PHE A 86 11.90 -1.00 6.45
C PHE A 86 11.14 0.29 6.12
N ILE A 87 10.60 0.36 4.91
CA ILE A 87 9.78 1.49 4.43
C ILE A 87 8.35 1.44 4.99
N THR A 88 7.85 0.25 5.31
CA THR A 88 6.48 0.04 5.79
C THR A 88 6.43 -0.85 7.02
N ASN A 89 5.52 -0.56 7.95
CA ASN A 89 5.31 -1.36 9.15
C ASN A 89 5.00 -2.84 8.84
N GLN A 90 4.20 -3.12 7.80
CA GLN A 90 3.89 -4.50 7.38
C GLN A 90 5.14 -5.32 7.05
N ASN A 91 6.14 -4.70 6.42
CA ASN A 91 7.41 -5.37 6.12
C ASN A 91 8.24 -5.60 7.38
N LEU A 92 8.20 -4.69 8.36
CA LEU A 92 8.84 -4.88 9.66
C LEU A 92 8.18 -6.03 10.43
N ILE A 93 6.85 -6.06 10.50
CA ILE A 93 6.10 -7.13 11.20
C ILE A 93 6.43 -8.48 10.58
N ARG A 94 6.38 -8.60 9.26
CA ARG A 94 6.78 -9.83 8.56
C ARG A 94 8.23 -10.21 8.87
N HIS A 95 9.14 -9.25 8.89
CA HIS A 95 10.54 -9.52 9.21
C HIS A 95 10.73 -10.06 10.63
N LYS A 96 9.95 -9.59 11.62
CA LYS A 96 10.03 -10.07 13.01
C LYS A 96 9.75 -11.57 13.15
N ILE A 97 8.98 -12.16 12.24
CA ILE A 97 8.72 -13.61 12.21
C ILE A 97 10.01 -14.42 12.06
N ILE A 98 11.05 -13.84 11.44
CA ILE A 98 12.36 -14.50 11.31
C ILE A 98 13.05 -14.62 12.68
N HIS A 99 12.82 -13.67 13.59
CA HIS A 99 13.37 -13.69 14.93
C HIS A 99 12.59 -14.62 15.85
N SER A 100 11.25 -14.60 15.79
CA SER A 100 10.41 -15.49 16.59
C SER A 100 10.43 -16.94 16.10
N GLY A 101 10.76 -17.18 14.83
CA GLY A 101 10.70 -18.50 14.20
C GLY A 101 9.27 -19.01 14.00
N GLU A 102 8.25 -18.19 14.27
CA GLU A 102 6.84 -18.58 14.19
C GLU A 102 6.45 -18.95 12.75
N LYS A 103 5.65 -20.01 12.62
CA LYS A 103 5.16 -20.52 11.35
C LYS A 103 3.64 -20.61 11.37
N HIS A 104 3.01 -19.48 11.06
CA HIS A 104 1.57 -19.30 11.12
C HIS A 104 0.79 -20.03 10.01
N PHE A 105 1.44 -20.39 8.92
CA PHE A 105 0.77 -20.92 7.73
C PHE A 105 1.03 -22.42 7.61
N VAL A 106 0.08 -23.23 8.06
CA VAL A 106 0.19 -24.70 8.07
C VAL A 106 -0.50 -25.30 6.85
N CYS A 107 0.13 -26.31 6.25
CA CYS A 107 -0.45 -27.16 5.22
C CYS A 107 -1.25 -28.28 5.88
N HIS A 108 -2.55 -28.33 5.59
CA HIS A 108 -3.46 -29.38 6.08
C HIS A 108 -3.83 -30.40 5.00
N PHE A 109 -3.05 -30.51 3.92
CA PHE A 109 -3.29 -31.46 2.83
C PHE A 109 -2.72 -32.83 3.18
N ASN A 110 -3.57 -33.87 3.18
CA ASN A 110 -3.21 -35.29 3.36
C ASN A 110 -2.06 -35.50 4.39
N ASP A 111 -2.26 -35.06 5.62
CA ASP A 111 -1.30 -35.21 6.74
C ASP A 111 0.09 -34.58 6.55
N CYS A 112 0.30 -33.74 5.53
CA CYS A 112 1.59 -33.07 5.25
C CYS A 112 2.07 -32.21 6.42
N ASN A 113 1.18 -31.50 7.12
CA ASN A 113 1.39 -30.70 8.34
C ASN A 113 2.60 -29.72 8.31
N LYS A 114 3.15 -29.42 7.13
CA LYS A 114 4.27 -28.50 6.97
C LYS A 114 3.83 -27.07 7.24
N SER A 115 4.62 -26.34 8.03
CA SER A 115 4.34 -24.96 8.41
C SER A 115 5.32 -23.98 7.77
N PHE A 116 4.82 -22.78 7.47
CA PHE A 116 5.54 -21.71 6.78
C PHE A 116 5.36 -20.38 7.51
N SER A 117 6.38 -19.53 7.43
CA SER A 117 6.37 -18.17 7.98
C SER A 117 5.59 -17.17 7.11
N GLU A 118 5.44 -17.45 5.80
CA GLU A 118 4.72 -16.59 4.86
C GLU A 118 3.70 -17.36 4.00
N LYS A 119 2.59 -16.68 3.70
CA LYS A 119 1.49 -17.21 2.89
C LYS A 119 1.90 -17.54 1.45
N CYS A 120 2.83 -16.78 0.85
CA CYS A 120 3.32 -17.07 -0.50
C CYS A 120 4.04 -18.42 -0.57
N HIS A 121 4.85 -18.75 0.44
CA HIS A 121 5.54 -20.04 0.53
C HIS A 121 4.57 -21.20 0.72
N LEU A 122 3.53 -21.03 1.55
CA LEU A 122 2.45 -22.03 1.65
C LEU A 122 1.76 -22.22 0.28
N LYS A 123 1.41 -21.13 -0.43
CA LYS A 123 0.79 -21.22 -1.76
C LYS A 123 1.67 -21.96 -2.76
N GLU A 124 2.97 -21.65 -2.80
CA GLU A 124 3.91 -22.33 -3.66
C GLU A 124 4.04 -23.82 -3.30
N HIS A 125 4.10 -24.13 -2.01
CA HIS A 125 4.08 -25.50 -1.52
C HIS A 125 2.80 -26.25 -1.94
N MET A 126 1.63 -25.64 -1.83
CA MET A 126 0.35 -26.24 -2.25
C MET A 126 0.31 -26.57 -3.74
N LYS A 127 1.00 -25.81 -4.59
CA LYS A 127 1.13 -26.16 -6.03
C LYS A 127 1.78 -27.52 -6.25
N ARG A 128 2.67 -27.95 -5.35
CA ARG A 128 3.31 -29.28 -5.41
C ARG A 128 2.32 -30.40 -5.12
N HIS A 129 1.40 -30.21 -4.17
CA HIS A 129 0.33 -31.18 -3.89
C HIS A 129 -0.63 -31.32 -5.07
N LEU A 130 -0.94 -30.20 -5.72
CA LEU A 130 -1.86 -30.15 -6.86
C LEU A 130 -1.17 -30.42 -8.20
N ASN A 131 0.13 -30.74 -8.22
CA ASN A 131 0.95 -30.90 -9.43
C ASN A 131 0.84 -29.73 -10.43
N ILE A 132 0.59 -28.51 -9.95
CA ILE A 132 0.51 -27.31 -10.76
C ILE A 132 1.93 -26.83 -11.04
N LYS A 133 2.40 -26.93 -12.29
CA LYS A 133 3.70 -26.39 -12.71
C LYS A 133 3.73 -24.87 -12.47
N SER A 134 4.77 -24.38 -11.80
CA SER A 134 5.07 -22.96 -11.76
C SER A 134 5.59 -22.51 -13.12
N HIS A 135 5.05 -21.42 -13.67
CA HIS A 135 5.71 -20.72 -14.77
C HIS A 135 7.05 -20.20 -14.24
N LYS A 136 8.15 -20.79 -14.73
CA LYS A 136 9.49 -20.23 -14.57
C LYS A 136 9.55 -18.97 -15.42
N TYR A 137 9.65 -17.80 -14.80
CA TYR A 137 10.13 -16.61 -15.47
C TYR A 137 11.65 -16.70 -15.46
N ASN A 138 12.25 -17.10 -16.59
CA ASN A 138 13.68 -16.92 -16.81
C ASN A 138 13.89 -15.42 -17.07
N SER A 139 14.65 -14.76 -16.20
CA SER A 139 15.20 -13.44 -16.47
C SER A 139 16.57 -13.63 -17.11
N GLU A 140 16.63 -13.48 -18.44
CA GLU A 140 17.84 -13.13 -19.17
C GLU A 140 18.08 -11.61 -19.06
#